data_AF-A0A2T3IEL1-F1
#
_entry.id   AF-A0A2T3IEL1-F1
#
_cell.length_a   1.000
_cell.length_b   1.000
_cell.length_c   1.000
_cell.angle_alpha   90.00
_cell.angle_beta   90.00
_cell.angle_gamma   90.00
#
_symmetry.space_group_name_H-M   'P 1'
#
loop_
_entity.id
_entity.type
_entity.pdbx_description
1 polymer ?
#
loop_
_entity_poly.entity_id
_entity_poly.type
_entity_poly.pdbx_seq_one_letter_code
_entity_poly.pdbx_strand_id
1 'polypeptide(L)'
;MDLFTPRFEEKSLHPYFVKLITEPQYAKVQEVIAGWSVGMETRKGEKIKFTDEFQQSFNSSLWELYLNKAFKDLGFSIDYSKASPDFCLTARNGQVINVEAVTSNHAQNRDKAYYDMESIRESNQVEMKEFVDDSTIKLLSALHDKKKLFTDKNNKKHPYSSLDHVKNNPFVVAIAPFDTHLSYVQNNMAINRVLFGIEPPIQNQYGEFVQNKIKSIEKKNGTKLELGIFTNDSYKEISAVIFSTTGMFGKAIVESKIDASIRATKFRIYSIKKFKSDKRKNKLGTSHKYISKTHKIFSVRRHFGDQIGGSDMHFCHTSEWQESHVDGLHIYYNPFADVPLDKNLINTLQITQNSFDIKTNQPIQVHHDGCLVSRQVYTTIES
;
A
#
# COMPACT_ATOMS: atom_id res chain seq x y z
N MET A 1 18.05 -10.21 13.26
CA MET A 1 17.26 -9.94 14.50
C MET A 1 16.45 -11.18 14.81
N ASP A 2 16.22 -11.54 16.08
CA ASP A 2 15.28 -12.65 16.39
C ASP A 2 13.87 -12.07 16.51
N LEU A 3 13.02 -12.38 15.52
CA LEU A 3 11.65 -11.87 15.45
C LEU A 3 10.61 -12.85 16.02
N PHE A 4 10.90 -14.15 15.96
CA PHE A 4 9.87 -15.18 16.08
C PHE A 4 9.89 -15.92 17.42
N THR A 5 10.97 -15.82 18.20
CA THR A 5 10.95 -16.31 19.58
C THR A 5 10.02 -15.42 20.43
N PRO A 6 8.94 -15.96 21.02
CA PRO A 6 8.02 -15.17 21.83
C PRO A 6 8.71 -14.56 23.05
N ARG A 7 8.48 -13.27 23.27
CA ARG A 7 8.99 -12.51 24.42
C ARG A 7 7.93 -12.19 25.45
N PHE A 8 6.67 -12.50 25.14
CA PHE A 8 5.50 -12.25 25.97
C PHE A 8 4.63 -13.50 26.08
N GLU A 9 3.77 -13.53 27.10
CA GLU A 9 2.71 -14.53 27.21
C GLU A 9 1.74 -14.43 26.02
N GLU A 10 1.15 -15.56 25.62
CA GLU A 10 0.27 -15.66 24.44
C GLU A 10 -0.90 -14.66 24.46
N LYS A 11 -1.42 -14.29 25.63
CA LYS A 11 -2.50 -13.29 25.77
C LYS A 11 -2.09 -11.89 25.32
N SER A 12 -0.79 -11.59 25.33
CA SER A 12 -0.22 -10.31 24.91
C SER A 12 0.29 -10.34 23.48
N LEU A 13 0.33 -11.51 22.84
CA LEU A 13 0.74 -11.66 21.45
C LEU A 13 -0.44 -11.36 20.51
N HIS A 14 -0.12 -10.74 19.38
CA HIS A 14 -1.08 -10.47 18.33
C HIS A 14 -1.55 -11.79 17.69
N PRO A 15 -2.85 -11.97 17.38
CA PRO A 15 -3.36 -13.23 16.81
C PRO A 15 -2.64 -13.69 15.54
N TYR A 16 -2.33 -12.77 14.62
CA TYR A 16 -1.51 -13.12 13.44
C TYR A 16 -0.06 -13.51 13.77
N PHE A 17 0.55 -12.92 14.82
CA PHE A 17 1.88 -13.35 15.26
C PHE A 17 1.82 -14.77 15.82
N VAL A 18 0.81 -15.09 16.64
CA VAL A 18 0.58 -16.45 17.17
C VAL A 18 0.46 -17.45 16.01
N LYS A 19 -0.43 -17.20 15.03
CA LYS A 19 -0.56 -18.07 13.84
C LYS A 19 0.77 -18.25 13.10
N LEU A 20 1.50 -17.15 12.88
CA LEU A 20 2.80 -17.17 12.18
C LEU A 20 3.82 -18.11 12.83
N ILE A 21 3.84 -18.21 14.17
CA ILE A 21 4.83 -19.02 14.89
C ILE A 21 4.35 -20.43 15.24
N THR A 22 3.04 -20.66 15.33
CA THR A 22 2.49 -21.97 15.73
C THR A 22 2.16 -22.87 14.55
N GLU A 23 1.82 -22.30 13.38
CA GLU A 23 1.44 -23.07 12.21
C GLU A 23 2.68 -23.48 11.38
N PRO A 24 3.02 -24.79 11.28
CA PRO A 24 4.28 -25.23 10.65
C PRO A 24 4.43 -24.81 9.18
N GLN A 25 3.32 -24.66 8.47
CA GLN A 25 3.31 -24.22 7.07
C GLN A 25 3.91 -22.83 6.86
N TYR A 26 3.95 -21.98 7.90
CA TYR A 26 4.53 -20.65 7.82
C TYR A 26 6.02 -20.59 8.12
N ALA A 27 6.72 -21.72 8.32
CA ALA A 27 8.18 -21.72 8.51
C ALA A 27 8.91 -20.97 7.38
N LYS A 28 8.56 -21.23 6.10
CA LYS A 28 9.14 -20.50 4.96
C LYS A 28 8.72 -19.02 4.90
N VAL A 29 7.54 -18.69 5.45
CA VAL A 29 7.08 -17.29 5.56
C VAL A 29 7.91 -16.54 6.59
N GLN A 30 8.26 -17.18 7.72
CA GLN A 30 9.18 -16.63 8.71
C GLN A 30 10.54 -16.33 8.10
N GLU A 31 11.11 -17.23 7.28
CA GLU A 31 12.38 -17.01 6.57
C GLU A 31 12.31 -15.77 5.66
N VAL A 32 11.23 -15.61 4.91
CA VAL A 32 11.00 -14.44 4.04
C VAL A 32 10.93 -13.15 4.86
N ILE A 33 10.12 -13.12 5.92
CA ILE A 33 9.96 -11.95 6.80
C ILE A 33 11.29 -11.62 7.50
N ALA A 34 12.07 -12.62 7.92
CA ALA A 34 13.42 -12.41 8.44
C ALA A 34 14.32 -11.78 7.38
N GLY A 35 14.23 -12.23 6.12
CA GLY A 35 14.92 -11.62 4.99
C GLY A 35 14.57 -10.14 4.78
N TRP A 36 13.32 -9.76 5.02
CA TRP A 36 12.91 -8.35 4.97
C TRP A 36 13.52 -7.50 6.09
N SER A 37 13.88 -8.10 7.22
CA SER A 37 14.45 -7.42 8.38
C SER A 37 15.94 -7.11 8.30
N VAL A 38 16.66 -7.69 7.32
CA VAL A 38 18.12 -7.56 7.19
C VAL A 38 18.53 -6.09 7.28
N GLY A 39 19.54 -5.77 8.09
CA GLY A 39 20.05 -4.41 8.36
C GLY A 39 19.38 -3.70 9.53
N MET A 40 18.12 -4.01 9.85
CA MET A 40 17.39 -3.34 10.93
C MET A 40 17.94 -3.68 12.32
N GLU A 41 18.71 -4.76 12.46
CA GLU A 41 19.44 -5.09 13.70
C GLU A 41 20.45 -4.03 14.13
N THR A 42 20.82 -3.12 13.22
CA THR A 42 21.75 -2.01 13.48
C THR A 42 21.07 -0.76 14.06
N ARG A 43 19.73 -0.75 14.18
CA ARG A 43 18.98 0.32 14.86
C ARG A 43 19.39 0.38 16.34
N LYS A 44 20.12 1.43 16.73
CA LYS A 44 20.64 1.60 18.09
C LYS A 44 19.49 1.75 19.09
N GLY A 45 19.41 0.85 20.08
CA GLY A 45 18.44 0.94 21.19
C GLY A 45 16.99 0.59 20.83
N GLU A 46 16.65 0.41 19.56
CA GLU A 46 15.27 0.17 19.12
C GLU A 46 15.00 -1.28 18.68
N LYS A 47 16.04 -2.10 18.48
CA LYS A 47 15.90 -3.51 18.08
C LYS A 47 14.89 -4.27 18.96
N ILE A 48 15.03 -4.17 20.29
CA ILE A 48 14.15 -4.89 21.22
C ILE A 48 12.72 -4.35 21.12
N LYS A 49 12.57 -3.02 21.12
CA LYS A 49 11.27 -2.36 20.98
C LYS A 49 10.56 -2.77 19.67
N PHE A 50 11.29 -2.81 18.56
CA PHE A 50 10.75 -3.25 17.28
C PHE A 50 10.31 -4.72 17.32
N THR A 51 11.11 -5.61 17.90
CA THR A 51 10.71 -7.00 18.11
C THR A 51 9.44 -7.08 18.95
N ASP A 52 9.35 -6.30 20.04
CA ASP A 52 8.17 -6.29 20.90
C ASP A 52 6.92 -5.81 20.15
N GLU A 53 7.04 -4.74 19.36
CA GLU A 53 5.96 -4.19 18.53
C GLU A 53 5.51 -5.17 17.44
N PHE A 54 6.45 -5.90 16.83
CA PHE A 54 6.14 -6.94 15.84
C PHE A 54 5.29 -8.07 16.46
N GLN A 55 5.60 -8.46 17.70
CA GLN A 55 4.89 -9.52 18.41
C GLN A 55 3.51 -9.08 18.95
N GLN A 56 3.39 -7.83 19.41
CA GLN A 56 2.18 -7.32 20.09
C GLN A 56 1.20 -6.58 19.18
N SER A 57 1.69 -5.92 18.12
CA SER A 57 0.88 -5.07 17.23
C SER A 57 0.87 -5.52 15.77
N PHE A 58 1.90 -6.24 15.34
CA PHE A 58 2.04 -6.91 14.05
C PHE A 58 2.02 -6.01 12.80
N ASN A 59 0.89 -5.39 12.45
CA ASN A 59 0.69 -4.71 11.16
C ASN A 59 1.70 -3.58 10.92
N SER A 60 1.92 -2.72 11.92
CA SER A 60 2.85 -1.59 11.79
C SER A 60 4.28 -2.06 11.51
N SER A 61 4.76 -3.01 12.31
CA SER A 61 6.10 -3.57 12.14
C SER A 61 6.24 -4.39 10.86
N LEU A 62 5.19 -5.12 10.44
CA LEU A 62 5.17 -5.82 9.15
C LEU A 62 5.29 -4.83 7.98
N TRP A 63 4.61 -3.69 8.05
CA TRP A 63 4.71 -2.63 7.05
C TRP A 63 6.12 -2.03 7.01
N GLU A 64 6.76 -1.79 8.16
CA GLU A 64 8.16 -1.38 8.21
C GLU A 64 9.11 -2.43 7.62
N LEU A 65 8.92 -3.73 7.90
CA LEU A 65 9.73 -4.80 7.31
C LEU A 65 9.61 -4.79 5.79
N TYR A 66 8.38 -4.71 5.27
CA TYR A 66 8.12 -4.59 3.84
C TYR A 66 8.85 -3.38 3.23
N LEU A 67 8.69 -2.19 3.84
CA LEU A 67 9.34 -0.97 3.36
C LEU A 67 10.87 -1.07 3.39
N ASN A 68 11.45 -1.66 4.44
CA ASN A 68 12.90 -1.86 4.56
C ASN A 68 13.45 -2.65 3.36
N LYS A 69 12.77 -3.73 2.95
CA LYS A 69 13.14 -4.51 1.77
C LYS A 69 12.87 -3.74 0.48
N ALA A 70 11.71 -3.08 0.36
CA ALA A 70 11.34 -2.30 -0.81
C ALA A 70 12.35 -1.18 -1.12
N PHE A 71 12.79 -0.42 -0.12
CA PHE A 71 13.77 0.64 -0.32
C PHE A 71 15.13 0.10 -0.77
N LYS A 72 15.56 -1.04 -0.25
CA LYS A 72 16.81 -1.69 -0.71
C LYS A 72 16.70 -2.16 -2.16
N ASP A 73 15.57 -2.76 -2.53
CA ASP A 73 15.33 -3.21 -3.90
C ASP A 73 15.25 -2.06 -4.90
N LEU A 74 14.76 -0.90 -4.45
CA LEU A 74 14.79 0.35 -5.22
C LEU A 74 16.19 1.00 -5.25
N GLY A 75 17.17 0.43 -4.54
CA GLY A 75 18.55 0.88 -4.56
C GLY A 75 18.88 2.04 -3.61
N PHE A 76 18.02 2.29 -2.60
CA PHE A 76 18.33 3.22 -1.53
C PHE A 76 19.26 2.58 -0.49
N SER A 77 20.17 3.38 0.05
CA SER A 77 20.85 3.08 1.30
C SER A 77 20.03 3.58 2.48
N ILE A 78 19.99 2.85 3.59
CA ILE A 78 19.20 3.20 4.78
C ILE A 78 20.15 3.52 5.93
N ASP A 79 20.04 4.71 6.51
CA ASP A 79 20.76 5.11 7.73
C ASP A 79 19.95 4.74 8.98
N TYR A 80 20.24 3.56 9.55
CA TYR A 80 19.60 3.06 10.77
C TYR A 80 20.08 3.77 12.06
N SER A 81 20.99 4.75 11.98
CA SER A 81 21.38 5.54 13.14
C SER A 81 20.36 6.61 13.51
N LYS A 82 19.42 6.93 12.61
CA LYS A 82 18.35 7.90 12.82
C LYS A 82 17.11 7.21 13.37
N ALA A 83 16.66 7.61 14.56
CA ALA A 83 15.49 7.03 15.22
C ALA A 83 14.15 7.59 14.71
N SER A 84 14.17 8.72 13.99
CA SER A 84 12.95 9.29 13.40
C SER A 84 13.28 10.26 12.26
N PRO A 85 12.44 10.37 11.22
CA PRO A 85 11.36 9.44 10.83
C PRO A 85 11.86 8.00 10.66
N ASP A 86 10.95 7.02 10.57
CA ASP A 86 11.28 5.57 10.61
C ASP A 86 12.38 5.12 9.62
N PHE A 87 12.53 5.85 8.51
CA PHE A 87 13.60 5.65 7.54
C PHE A 87 14.26 6.96 7.10
N CYS A 88 15.58 7.02 7.22
CA CYS A 88 16.43 8.02 6.56
C CYS A 88 17.14 7.35 5.38
N LEU A 89 16.68 7.65 4.16
CA LEU A 89 17.14 7.03 2.92
C LEU A 89 18.15 7.93 2.21
N THR A 90 19.13 7.33 1.56
CA THR A 90 20.02 8.01 0.61
C THR A 90 19.89 7.35 -0.76
N ALA A 91 19.49 8.16 -1.75
CA ALA A 91 19.40 7.75 -3.14
C ALA A 91 20.80 7.62 -3.77
N ARG A 92 20.89 6.95 -4.93
CA ARG A 92 22.16 6.79 -5.66
C ARG A 92 22.81 8.11 -6.08
N ASN A 93 22.02 9.16 -6.27
CA ASN A 93 22.50 10.51 -6.58
C ASN A 93 22.90 11.32 -5.33
N GLY A 94 22.87 10.71 -4.14
CA GLY A 94 23.22 11.35 -2.87
C GLY A 94 22.06 12.09 -2.20
N GLN A 95 20.88 12.18 -2.82
CA GLN A 95 19.73 12.86 -2.21
C GLN A 95 19.23 12.09 -0.98
N VAL A 96 19.04 12.81 0.12
CA VAL A 96 18.46 12.27 1.36
C VAL A 96 16.94 12.42 1.32
N ILE A 97 16.22 11.38 1.75
CA ILE A 97 14.76 11.33 1.81
C ILE A 97 14.38 10.76 3.17
N ASN A 98 13.38 11.36 3.82
CA ASN A 98 12.90 10.87 5.10
C ASN A 98 11.51 10.30 4.94
N VAL A 99 11.30 9.08 5.42
CA VAL A 99 10.03 8.38 5.31
C VAL A 99 9.52 8.00 6.69
N GLU A 100 8.29 8.38 6.97
CA GLU A 100 7.54 7.91 8.13
C GLU A 100 6.59 6.79 7.69
N ALA A 101 6.66 5.63 8.33
CA ALA A 101 5.76 4.52 8.09
C ALA A 101 4.52 4.66 8.98
N VAL A 102 3.35 4.36 8.41
CA VAL A 102 2.09 4.39 9.17
C VAL A 102 1.11 3.39 8.62
N THR A 103 0.27 2.86 9.50
CA THR A 103 -0.84 1.97 9.15
C THR A 103 -2.14 2.55 9.66
N SER A 104 -3.20 2.53 8.85
CA SER A 104 -4.54 2.84 9.35
C SER A 104 -5.21 1.56 9.87
N ASN A 105 -4.91 1.17 11.11
CA ASN A 105 -5.42 -0.06 11.71
C ASN A 105 -6.90 0.03 12.09
N HIS A 106 -7.60 -1.11 12.11
CA HIS A 106 -8.88 -1.23 12.80
C HIS A 106 -8.73 -0.94 14.30
N ALA A 107 -9.72 -0.31 14.93
CA ALA A 107 -9.66 0.06 16.34
C ALA A 107 -9.49 -1.17 17.26
N GLN A 108 -10.04 -2.31 16.85
CA GLN A 108 -9.96 -3.59 17.56
C GLN A 108 -8.80 -4.49 17.09
N ASN A 109 -7.78 -3.97 16.40
CA ASN A 109 -6.67 -4.78 15.88
C ASN A 109 -5.90 -5.57 16.96
N ARG A 110 -6.03 -5.23 18.24
CA ARG A 110 -5.40 -5.98 19.35
C ARG A 110 -6.37 -6.94 20.05
N ASP A 111 -7.63 -6.93 19.66
CA ASP A 111 -8.67 -7.79 20.22
C ASP A 111 -8.63 -9.14 19.51
N LYS A 112 -8.64 -10.25 20.27
CA LYS A 112 -8.70 -11.60 19.69
C LYS A 112 -10.01 -11.82 18.95
N ALA A 113 -11.13 -11.32 19.48
CA ALA A 113 -12.46 -11.50 18.90
C ALA A 113 -12.59 -10.88 17.50
N TYR A 114 -11.77 -9.86 17.21
CA TYR A 114 -11.71 -9.24 15.89
C TYR A 114 -11.28 -10.24 14.79
N TYR A 115 -10.53 -11.29 15.12
CA TYR A 115 -10.02 -12.26 14.14
C TYR A 115 -10.86 -13.54 14.03
N ASP A 116 -12.00 -13.59 14.71
CA ASP A 116 -12.92 -14.72 14.65
C ASP A 116 -13.74 -14.70 13.35
N MET A 117 -14.21 -15.89 12.93
CA MET A 117 -14.92 -16.07 11.66
C MET A 117 -16.19 -15.21 11.55
N GLU A 118 -16.84 -14.89 12.67
CA GLU A 118 -18.02 -14.02 12.68
C GLU A 118 -17.66 -12.58 12.32
N SER A 119 -16.62 -11.99 12.93
CA SER A 119 -16.14 -10.64 12.60
C SER A 119 -15.68 -10.51 11.14
N ILE A 120 -15.06 -11.57 10.59
CA ILE A 120 -14.68 -11.63 9.17
C ILE A 120 -15.94 -11.66 8.28
N ARG A 121 -16.98 -12.40 8.66
CA ARG A 121 -18.26 -12.44 7.92
C ARG A 121 -18.97 -11.09 7.96
N GLU A 122 -19.02 -10.43 9.11
CA GLU A 122 -19.58 -9.07 9.25
C GLU A 122 -18.84 -8.08 8.34
N SER A 123 -17.52 -8.15 8.29
CA SER A 123 -16.71 -7.31 7.39
C SER A 123 -17.06 -7.49 5.91
N ASN A 124 -17.52 -8.68 5.50
CA ASN A 124 -17.97 -8.95 4.12
C ASN A 124 -19.37 -8.41 3.82
N GLN A 125 -20.16 -8.06 4.84
CA GLN A 125 -21.53 -7.54 4.67
C GLN A 125 -21.57 -6.01 4.62
N VAL A 126 -20.48 -5.32 4.95
CA VAL A 126 -20.39 -3.86 4.91
C VAL A 126 -20.53 -3.37 3.46
N GLU A 127 -21.41 -2.41 3.26
CA GLU A 127 -21.61 -1.78 1.95
C GLU A 127 -20.32 -1.09 1.48
N MET A 128 -19.98 -1.26 0.20
CA MET A 128 -18.72 -0.75 -0.35
C MET A 128 -18.58 0.77 -0.16
N LYS A 129 -19.69 1.51 -0.22
CA LYS A 129 -19.69 2.95 0.02
C LYS A 129 -19.29 3.28 1.46
N GLU A 130 -19.89 2.61 2.44
CA GLU A 130 -19.58 2.83 3.86
C GLU A 130 -18.11 2.48 4.15
N PHE A 131 -17.65 1.35 3.63
CA PHE A 131 -16.25 0.95 3.77
C PHE A 131 -15.27 2.00 3.21
N VAL A 132 -15.51 2.54 2.01
CA VAL A 132 -14.63 3.57 1.43
C VAL A 132 -14.73 4.89 2.19
N ASP A 133 -15.92 5.26 2.69
CA ASP A 133 -16.13 6.45 3.52
C ASP A 133 -15.29 6.38 4.82
N ASP A 134 -15.38 5.26 5.55
CA ASP A 134 -14.60 5.03 6.77
C ASP A 134 -13.09 4.96 6.51
N SER A 135 -12.68 4.28 5.43
CA SER A 135 -11.28 4.20 4.99
C SER A 135 -10.72 5.59 4.67
N THR A 136 -11.52 6.44 4.01
CA THR A 136 -11.15 7.83 3.66
C THR A 136 -10.87 8.64 4.92
N ILE A 137 -11.75 8.55 5.93
CA ILE A 137 -11.59 9.26 7.20
C ILE A 137 -10.34 8.81 7.95
N LYS A 138 -10.09 7.49 8.02
CA LYS A 138 -8.93 6.91 8.71
C LYS A 138 -7.62 7.32 8.04
N LEU A 139 -7.52 7.22 6.71
CA LEU A 139 -6.34 7.61 5.94
C LEU A 139 -6.03 9.10 6.08
N LEU A 140 -7.05 9.97 5.97
CA LEU A 140 -6.88 11.41 6.16
C LEU A 140 -6.40 11.74 7.59
N SER A 141 -6.97 11.08 8.60
CA SER A 141 -6.57 11.30 9.99
C SER A 141 -5.11 10.88 10.23
N ALA A 142 -4.69 9.73 9.70
CA ALA A 142 -3.30 9.28 9.78
C ALA A 142 -2.33 10.26 9.11
N LEU A 143 -2.65 10.75 7.91
CA LEU A 143 -1.84 11.75 7.21
C LEU A 143 -1.79 13.08 7.96
N HIS A 144 -2.91 13.51 8.55
CA HIS A 144 -2.95 14.68 9.43
C HIS A 144 -1.99 14.53 10.61
N ASP A 145 -2.03 13.41 11.30
CA ASP A 145 -1.18 13.17 12.47
C ASP A 145 0.31 13.16 12.09
N LYS A 146 0.66 12.58 10.93
CA LYS A 146 2.05 12.61 10.43
C LYS A 146 2.50 14.01 10.00
N LYS A 147 1.63 14.81 9.40
CA LYS A 147 1.90 16.24 9.15
C LYS A 147 2.17 16.98 10.47
N LYS A 148 1.44 16.67 11.55
CA LYS A 148 1.68 17.27 12.88
C LYS A 148 3.05 16.90 13.43
N LEU A 149 3.52 15.65 13.30
CA LEU A 149 4.88 15.30 13.73
C LEU A 149 5.97 16.15 13.04
N PHE A 150 5.73 16.57 11.80
CA PHE A 150 6.63 17.46 11.07
C PHE A 150 6.58 18.92 11.55
N THR A 151 5.38 19.42 11.88
CA THR A 151 5.11 20.86 12.10
C THR A 151 4.98 21.28 13.56
N ASP A 152 4.59 20.36 14.44
CA ASP A 152 4.14 20.67 15.80
C ASP A 152 5.31 21.03 16.73
N LYS A 153 5.37 22.31 17.11
CA LYS A 153 6.31 22.86 18.07
C LYS A 153 5.77 22.88 19.51
N ASN A 154 4.50 22.52 19.70
CA ASN A 154 3.75 22.71 20.95
C ASN A 154 3.61 21.44 21.79
N ASN A 155 3.92 20.26 21.24
CA ASN A 155 4.09 19.04 22.02
C ASN A 155 5.51 18.98 22.60
N LYS A 156 5.71 18.29 23.74
CA LYS A 156 7.00 18.12 24.45
C LYS A 156 8.08 17.35 23.66
N LYS A 157 8.03 17.33 22.33
CA LYS A 157 8.95 16.66 21.40
C LYS A 157 9.43 17.66 20.34
N HIS A 158 10.69 17.55 19.94
CA HIS A 158 11.25 18.30 18.82
C HIS A 158 10.57 17.86 17.51
N PRO A 159 9.97 18.77 16.71
CA PRO A 159 9.31 18.41 15.45
C PRO A 159 10.31 17.85 14.44
N TYR A 160 9.86 16.99 13.52
CA TYR A 160 10.76 16.42 12.50
C TYR A 160 11.44 17.49 11.64
N SER A 161 10.75 18.60 11.36
CA SER A 161 11.35 19.75 10.64
C SER A 161 12.57 20.37 11.32
N SER A 162 12.79 20.11 12.62
CA SER A 162 13.96 20.59 13.36
C SER A 162 15.16 19.63 13.34
N LEU A 163 14.99 18.41 12.82
CA LEU A 163 16.06 17.42 12.72
C LEU A 163 16.96 17.72 11.51
N ASP A 164 18.29 17.71 11.71
CA ASP A 164 19.25 18.07 10.66
C ASP A 164 19.14 17.22 9.39
N HIS A 165 18.88 15.92 9.54
CA HIS A 165 18.72 15.00 8.40
C HIS A 165 17.36 15.14 7.70
N VAL A 166 16.38 15.79 8.32
CA VAL A 166 15.04 16.04 7.75
C VAL A 166 14.94 17.41 7.11
N LYS A 167 15.54 18.41 7.73
CA LYS A 167 15.52 19.80 7.26
C LYS A 167 16.00 19.88 5.80
N ASN A 168 15.22 20.56 4.97
CA ASN A 168 15.48 20.75 3.54
C ASN A 168 15.52 19.46 2.70
N ASN A 169 15.16 18.31 3.26
CA ASN A 169 15.04 17.04 2.53
C ASN A 169 13.56 16.66 2.40
N PRO A 170 13.17 15.93 1.33
CA PRO A 170 11.80 15.47 1.17
C PRO A 170 11.31 14.64 2.36
N PHE A 171 10.10 14.93 2.82
CA PHE A 171 9.39 14.17 3.85
C PHE A 171 8.23 13.41 3.21
N VAL A 172 8.29 12.07 3.30
CA VAL A 172 7.35 11.16 2.66
C VAL A 172 6.61 10.40 3.75
N VAL A 173 5.31 10.18 3.55
CA VAL A 173 4.53 9.29 4.42
C VAL A 173 4.23 8.00 3.66
N ALA A 174 4.68 6.87 4.18
CA ALA A 174 4.37 5.55 3.63
C ALA A 174 3.22 4.92 4.42
N ILE A 175 2.03 4.86 3.82
CA ILE A 175 0.79 4.43 4.48
C ILE A 175 0.21 3.15 3.87
N ALA A 176 -0.09 2.17 4.72
CA ALA A 176 -0.83 0.96 4.35
C ALA A 176 -2.16 0.87 5.09
N PRO A 177 -3.28 0.55 4.40
CA PRO A 177 -4.58 0.44 5.04
C PRO A 177 -4.78 -0.94 5.66
N PHE A 178 -4.82 -1.02 6.99
CA PHE A 178 -5.13 -2.24 7.74
C PHE A 178 -6.46 -2.05 8.51
N ASP A 179 -7.38 -1.34 7.88
CA ASP A 179 -8.59 -0.80 8.49
C ASP A 179 -9.74 -1.80 8.59
N THR A 180 -9.70 -2.91 7.83
CA THR A 180 -10.61 -4.06 7.90
C THR A 180 -9.89 -5.35 7.46
N HIS A 181 -10.52 -6.52 7.62
CA HIS A 181 -10.04 -7.77 7.02
C HIS A 181 -10.01 -7.75 5.48
N LEU A 182 -10.73 -6.80 4.88
CA LEU A 182 -10.91 -6.64 3.43
C LEU A 182 -10.28 -5.34 2.92
N SER A 183 -9.30 -4.78 3.63
CA SER A 183 -8.63 -3.53 3.22
C SER A 183 -8.05 -3.57 1.81
N TYR A 184 -7.77 -4.76 1.26
CA TYR A 184 -7.33 -4.88 -0.13
C TYR A 184 -8.42 -4.51 -1.16
N VAL A 185 -9.70 -4.54 -0.79
CA VAL A 185 -10.84 -4.31 -1.69
C VAL A 185 -10.92 -2.85 -2.14
N GLN A 186 -10.48 -1.90 -1.31
CA GLN A 186 -10.50 -0.47 -1.70
C GLN A 186 -9.54 -0.17 -2.85
N ASN A 187 -8.56 -1.04 -3.17
CA ASN A 187 -7.47 -0.74 -4.10
C ASN A 187 -6.86 0.63 -3.78
N ASN A 188 -7.12 1.64 -4.61
CA ASN A 188 -6.69 3.02 -4.40
C ASN A 188 -7.86 4.02 -4.27
N MET A 189 -9.09 3.56 -4.05
CA MET A 189 -10.30 4.40 -4.01
C MET A 189 -10.24 5.44 -2.89
N ALA A 190 -10.02 5.02 -1.64
CA ALA A 190 -10.05 5.93 -0.49
C ALA A 190 -8.85 6.89 -0.51
N ILE A 191 -7.65 6.41 -0.85
CA ILE A 191 -6.47 7.29 -0.93
C ILE A 191 -6.61 8.35 -2.05
N ASN A 192 -7.24 8.02 -3.18
CA ASN A 192 -7.53 9.00 -4.24
C ASN A 192 -8.54 10.07 -3.78
N ARG A 193 -9.54 9.70 -2.97
CA ARG A 193 -10.43 10.68 -2.33
C ARG A 193 -9.63 11.61 -1.41
N VAL A 194 -8.79 11.07 -0.54
CA VAL A 194 -7.98 11.86 0.40
C VAL A 194 -7.05 12.82 -0.33
N LEU A 195 -6.25 12.33 -1.29
CA LEU A 195 -5.18 13.11 -1.91
C LEU A 195 -5.68 14.01 -3.03
N PHE A 196 -6.60 13.55 -3.88
CA PHE A 196 -7.03 14.28 -5.08
C PHE A 196 -8.49 14.72 -5.04
N GLY A 197 -9.29 14.32 -4.05
CA GLY A 197 -10.70 14.70 -3.95
C GLY A 197 -11.51 14.16 -5.12
N ILE A 198 -11.25 12.91 -5.52
CA ILE A 198 -11.93 12.25 -6.64
C ILE A 198 -12.58 10.93 -6.21
N GLU A 199 -13.74 10.66 -6.80
CA GLU A 199 -14.46 9.40 -6.68
C GLU A 199 -13.90 8.32 -7.62
N PRO A 200 -14.20 7.03 -7.37
CA PRO A 200 -13.97 5.96 -8.33
C PRO A 200 -14.57 6.29 -9.70
N PRO A 201 -13.92 5.90 -10.81
CA PRO A 201 -14.43 6.17 -12.14
C PRO A 201 -15.75 5.43 -12.37
N ILE A 202 -16.73 6.15 -12.93
CA ILE A 202 -18.01 5.61 -13.38
C ILE A 202 -18.14 5.75 -14.89
N GLN A 203 -18.93 4.88 -15.51
CA GLN A 203 -19.21 4.98 -16.94
C GLN A 203 -20.40 5.94 -17.15
N ASN A 204 -20.21 6.99 -17.94
CA ASN A 204 -21.29 7.91 -18.31
C ASN A 204 -22.21 7.30 -19.37
N GLN A 205 -23.28 8.01 -19.75
CA GLN A 205 -24.25 7.56 -20.76
C GLN A 205 -23.65 7.32 -22.16
N TYR A 206 -22.47 7.89 -22.44
CA TYR A 206 -21.73 7.73 -23.70
C TYR A 206 -20.71 6.58 -23.64
N GLY A 207 -20.63 5.88 -22.51
CA GLY A 207 -19.70 4.78 -22.33
C GLY A 207 -18.29 5.21 -21.89
N GLU A 208 -18.07 6.49 -21.61
CA GLU A 208 -16.77 7.04 -21.20
C GLU A 208 -16.60 6.95 -19.68
N PHE A 209 -15.36 6.71 -19.23
CA PHE A 209 -15.04 6.73 -17.81
C PHE A 209 -14.84 8.17 -17.34
N VAL A 210 -15.63 8.59 -16.36
CA VAL A 210 -15.55 9.91 -15.72
C VAL A 210 -15.36 9.75 -14.22
N GLN A 211 -14.61 10.66 -13.59
CA GLN A 211 -14.40 10.70 -12.15
C GLN A 211 -15.00 11.97 -11.57
N ASN A 212 -15.95 11.80 -10.65
CA ASN A 212 -16.59 12.92 -9.97
C ASN A 212 -15.65 13.50 -8.89
N LYS A 213 -15.73 14.80 -8.66
CA LYS A 213 -15.01 15.45 -7.54
C LYS A 213 -15.79 15.27 -6.24
N ILE A 214 -15.07 15.01 -5.15
CA ILE A 214 -15.56 15.03 -3.77
C ILE A 214 -14.69 16.00 -2.97
N LYS A 215 -15.30 17.05 -2.41
CA LYS A 215 -14.56 18.10 -1.68
C LYS A 215 -14.39 17.77 -0.20
N SER A 216 -15.31 17.02 0.37
CA SER A 216 -15.34 16.77 1.80
C SER A 216 -16.10 15.50 2.15
N ILE A 217 -15.83 14.96 3.32
CA ILE A 217 -16.57 13.85 3.94
C ILE A 217 -16.97 14.23 5.38
N GLU A 218 -18.09 13.71 5.86
CA GLU A 218 -18.59 13.96 7.21
C GLU A 218 -18.37 12.73 8.10
N LYS A 219 -17.84 12.94 9.30
CA LYS A 219 -17.77 11.89 10.33
C LYS A 219 -19.16 11.64 10.93
N LYS A 220 -19.36 10.49 11.56
CA LYS A 220 -20.60 10.15 12.30
C LYS A 220 -21.01 11.19 13.36
N ASN A 221 -20.06 11.98 13.87
CA ASN A 221 -20.31 13.05 14.84
C ASN A 221 -20.58 14.44 14.20
N GLY A 222 -20.79 14.52 12.88
CA GLY A 222 -21.03 15.76 12.15
C GLY A 222 -19.78 16.56 11.79
N THR A 223 -18.58 16.12 12.20
CA THR A 223 -17.34 16.82 11.83
C THR A 223 -17.07 16.66 10.34
N LYS A 224 -17.04 17.78 9.62
CA LYS A 224 -16.69 17.84 8.20
C LYS A 224 -15.16 17.84 8.02
N LEU A 225 -14.66 16.98 7.15
CA LEU A 225 -13.26 16.88 6.78
C LEU A 225 -13.09 17.22 5.30
N GLU A 226 -12.21 18.17 5.00
CA GLU A 226 -11.88 18.53 3.62
C GLU A 226 -10.93 17.49 3.00
N LEU A 227 -11.15 17.21 1.71
CA LEU A 227 -10.42 16.23 0.90
C LEU A 227 -9.63 16.92 -0.21
N GLY A 228 -8.83 16.16 -0.95
CA GLY A 228 -7.98 16.71 -2.00
C GLY A 228 -6.77 17.44 -1.44
N ILE A 229 -6.10 16.86 -0.44
CA ILE A 229 -5.01 17.53 0.28
C ILE A 229 -3.76 17.80 -0.59
N PHE A 230 -3.64 17.17 -1.77
CA PHE A 230 -2.59 17.45 -2.78
C PHE A 230 -3.10 18.31 -3.94
N THR A 231 -4.28 18.93 -3.80
CA THR A 231 -4.85 19.88 -4.75
C THR A 231 -4.64 21.35 -4.33
N ASN A 232 -3.98 21.56 -3.19
CA ASN A 232 -3.64 22.86 -2.60
C ASN A 232 -2.43 22.72 -1.65
N ASP A 233 -2.04 23.80 -0.97
CA ASP A 233 -0.86 23.88 -0.10
C ASP A 233 -1.09 23.44 1.36
N SER A 234 -2.29 22.96 1.70
CA SER A 234 -2.63 22.59 3.09
C SER A 234 -1.78 21.44 3.67
N TYR A 235 -1.07 20.67 2.83
CA TYR A 235 -0.16 19.60 3.21
C TYR A 235 1.21 19.73 2.54
N LYS A 236 1.65 20.96 2.25
CA LYS A 236 2.94 21.25 1.59
C LYS A 236 4.17 20.69 2.30
N GLU A 237 4.09 20.34 3.57
CA GLU A 237 5.18 19.70 4.31
C GLU A 237 5.40 18.23 3.91
N ILE A 238 4.39 17.57 3.32
CA ILE A 238 4.49 16.21 2.80
C ILE A 238 4.84 16.27 1.31
N SER A 239 6.02 15.78 0.96
CA SER A 239 6.54 15.72 -0.40
C SER A 239 5.82 14.69 -1.27
N ALA A 240 5.51 13.53 -0.69
CA ALA A 240 4.82 12.44 -1.36
C ALA A 240 4.16 11.48 -0.35
N VAL A 241 3.25 10.66 -0.84
CA VAL A 241 2.68 9.51 -0.12
C VAL A 241 3.00 8.22 -0.88
N ILE A 242 3.61 7.26 -0.20
CA ILE A 242 3.73 5.88 -0.67
C ILE A 242 2.54 5.10 -0.11
N PHE A 243 1.86 4.32 -0.94
CA PHE A 243 0.65 3.59 -0.55
C PHE A 243 0.64 2.20 -1.15
N SER A 244 0.16 1.20 -0.39
CA SER A 244 -0.05 -0.14 -0.93
C SER A 244 -1.12 -0.91 -0.18
N THR A 245 -1.97 -1.59 -0.95
CA THR A 245 -2.89 -2.64 -0.48
C THR A 245 -2.35 -4.05 -0.71
N THR A 246 -1.13 -4.19 -1.25
CA THR A 246 -0.54 -5.48 -1.63
C THR A 246 0.74 -5.80 -0.85
N GLY A 247 1.43 -4.80 -0.29
CA GLY A 247 2.57 -4.93 0.63
C GLY A 247 2.19 -5.39 2.05
N MET A 248 1.30 -6.37 2.15
CA MET A 248 0.75 -6.93 3.40
C MET A 248 1.23 -8.37 3.61
N PHE A 249 0.69 -9.10 4.59
CA PHE A 249 1.13 -10.47 4.92
C PHE A 249 1.11 -11.46 3.73
N GLY A 250 0.12 -11.33 2.83
CA GLY A 250 0.09 -12.12 1.59
C GLY A 250 1.37 -11.99 0.76
N LYS A 251 2.17 -10.92 0.95
CA LYS A 251 3.42 -10.67 0.23
C LYS A 251 4.47 -11.68 0.65
N ALA A 252 4.54 -11.94 1.95
CA ALA A 252 5.41 -12.96 2.49
C ALA A 252 4.99 -14.35 2.03
N ILE A 253 3.68 -14.63 1.95
CA ILE A 253 3.16 -15.92 1.44
C ILE A 253 3.57 -16.15 -0.03
N VAL A 254 3.43 -15.14 -0.89
CA VAL A 254 3.78 -15.27 -2.30
C VAL A 254 5.28 -15.45 -2.53
N GLU A 255 6.11 -14.75 -1.75
CA GLU A 255 7.57 -14.86 -1.83
C GLU A 255 8.07 -16.19 -1.24
N SER A 256 7.38 -16.75 -0.23
CA SER A 256 7.79 -18.01 0.41
C SER A 256 7.46 -19.26 -0.40
N LYS A 257 6.58 -19.14 -1.41
CA LYS A 257 6.15 -20.25 -2.27
C LYS A 257 5.56 -21.43 -1.50
N ILE A 258 4.94 -21.17 -0.35
CA ILE A 258 4.15 -22.19 0.36
C ILE A 258 2.90 -22.56 -0.45
N ASP A 259 2.30 -23.71 -0.14
CA ASP A 259 1.08 -24.16 -0.82
C ASP A 259 -0.08 -23.19 -0.54
N ALA A 260 -0.47 -22.46 -1.58
CA ALA A 260 -1.58 -21.51 -1.52
C ALA A 260 -2.06 -21.16 -2.94
N SER A 261 -3.34 -20.77 -3.03
CA SER A 261 -3.93 -20.22 -4.25
C SER A 261 -3.86 -18.70 -4.24
N ILE A 262 -3.64 -18.11 -5.41
CA ILE A 262 -3.54 -16.66 -5.59
C ILE A 262 -4.62 -16.22 -6.57
N ARG A 263 -5.29 -15.12 -6.23
CA ARG A 263 -6.02 -14.28 -7.17
C ARG A 263 -5.30 -12.95 -7.30
N ALA A 264 -4.82 -12.59 -8.49
CA ALA A 264 -4.09 -11.34 -8.70
C ALA A 264 -4.58 -10.62 -9.96
N THR A 265 -4.82 -9.32 -9.86
CA THR A 265 -5.30 -8.50 -10.98
C THR A 265 -4.19 -7.58 -11.46
N LYS A 266 -3.78 -7.71 -12.72
CA LYS A 266 -2.85 -6.79 -13.39
C LYS A 266 -3.61 -5.83 -14.29
N PHE A 267 -3.26 -4.54 -14.23
CA PHE A 267 -3.73 -3.54 -15.17
C PHE A 267 -3.13 -3.80 -16.55
N ARG A 268 -3.91 -3.59 -17.61
CA ARG A 268 -3.46 -3.82 -18.99
C ARG A 268 -3.84 -2.65 -19.87
N ILE A 269 -2.89 -2.17 -20.67
CA ILE A 269 -3.12 -1.06 -21.60
C ILE A 269 -2.33 -1.25 -22.90
N TYR A 270 -2.97 -0.93 -24.03
CA TYR A 270 -2.42 -1.14 -25.37
C TYR A 270 -2.79 0.04 -26.27
N SER A 271 -1.87 0.43 -27.15
CA SER A 271 -2.27 1.21 -28.33
C SER A 271 -3.19 0.35 -29.21
N ILE A 272 -4.14 1.00 -29.90
CA ILE A 272 -5.06 0.31 -30.82
C ILE A 272 -4.29 -0.51 -31.86
N LYS A 273 -3.17 0.01 -32.37
CA LYS A 273 -2.29 -0.68 -33.33
C LYS A 273 -1.70 -1.97 -32.75
N LYS A 274 -1.10 -1.89 -31.54
CA LYS A 274 -0.51 -3.05 -30.86
C LYS A 274 -1.58 -4.09 -30.47
N PHE A 275 -2.77 -3.64 -30.10
CA PHE A 275 -3.87 -4.54 -29.79
C PHE A 275 -4.30 -5.34 -31.03
N LYS A 276 -4.46 -4.65 -32.18
CA LYS A 276 -4.89 -5.27 -33.45
C LYS A 276 -3.83 -6.15 -34.11
N SER A 277 -2.55 -6.04 -33.76
CA SER A 277 -1.49 -6.83 -34.39
C SER A 277 -1.47 -8.30 -33.95
N ASP A 278 -2.05 -8.65 -32.79
CA ASP A 278 -2.16 -10.03 -32.31
C ASP A 278 -3.63 -10.39 -32.03
N LYS A 279 -4.43 -10.48 -33.09
CA LYS A 279 -5.87 -10.82 -33.01
C LYS A 279 -6.15 -12.20 -32.42
N ARG A 280 -5.16 -13.11 -32.40
CA ARG A 280 -5.33 -14.45 -31.81
C ARG A 280 -5.30 -14.40 -30.29
N LYS A 281 -4.45 -13.54 -29.71
CA LYS A 281 -4.34 -13.37 -28.25
C LYS A 281 -5.20 -12.24 -27.68
N ASN A 282 -5.47 -11.21 -28.46
CA ASN A 282 -6.17 -10.01 -28.02
C ASN A 282 -7.64 -10.04 -28.42
N LYS A 283 -8.54 -10.08 -27.44
CA LYS A 283 -10.00 -10.06 -27.63
C LYS A 283 -10.60 -8.88 -26.87
N LEU A 284 -11.46 -8.09 -27.53
CA LEU A 284 -12.29 -7.09 -26.86
C LEU A 284 -13.37 -7.80 -26.01
N GLY A 285 -13.84 -7.13 -24.97
CA GLY A 285 -14.79 -7.68 -24.02
C GLY A 285 -14.11 -8.59 -23.01
N THR A 286 -14.83 -9.62 -22.57
CA THR A 286 -14.35 -10.59 -21.57
C THR A 286 -13.90 -11.87 -22.25
N SER A 287 -12.77 -12.41 -21.83
CA SER A 287 -12.27 -13.73 -22.26
C SER A 287 -11.57 -14.44 -21.12
N HIS A 288 -11.34 -15.74 -21.25
CA HIS A 288 -10.50 -16.47 -20.32
C HIS A 288 -9.64 -17.49 -21.07
N LYS A 289 -8.54 -17.90 -20.44
CA LYS A 289 -7.65 -18.96 -20.94
C LYS A 289 -6.95 -19.67 -19.80
N TYR A 290 -6.50 -20.88 -20.05
CA TYR A 290 -5.58 -21.60 -19.19
C TYR A 290 -4.16 -21.43 -19.74
N ILE A 291 -3.22 -21.04 -18.89
CA ILE A 291 -1.78 -21.08 -19.20
C ILE A 291 -1.25 -22.48 -18.89
N SER A 292 -1.76 -23.09 -17.83
CA SER A 292 -1.45 -24.46 -17.38
C SER A 292 -2.71 -25.11 -16.80
N LYS A 293 -2.59 -26.31 -16.24
CA LYS A 293 -3.69 -26.98 -15.53
C LYS A 293 -4.18 -26.18 -14.32
N THR A 294 -3.30 -25.43 -13.67
CA THR A 294 -3.55 -24.72 -12.40
C THR A 294 -3.51 -23.20 -12.54
N HIS A 295 -3.12 -22.66 -13.71
CA HIS A 295 -3.09 -21.23 -13.98
C HIS A 295 -4.15 -20.81 -14.99
N LYS A 296 -5.17 -20.11 -14.51
CA LYS A 296 -6.24 -19.50 -15.31
C LYS A 296 -6.12 -17.98 -15.33
N ILE A 297 -6.39 -17.37 -16.48
CA ILE A 297 -6.51 -15.91 -16.63
C ILE A 297 -7.90 -15.56 -17.13
N PHE A 298 -8.54 -14.59 -16.49
CA PHE A 298 -9.70 -13.87 -17.01
C PHE A 298 -9.28 -12.47 -17.44
N SER A 299 -9.51 -12.14 -18.70
CA SER A 299 -9.12 -10.88 -19.31
C SER A 299 -10.35 -10.04 -19.63
N VAL A 300 -10.32 -8.76 -19.26
CA VAL A 300 -11.28 -7.75 -19.73
C VAL A 300 -10.52 -6.74 -20.57
N ARG A 301 -11.07 -6.37 -21.74
CA ARG A 301 -10.52 -5.35 -22.64
C ARG A 301 -11.63 -4.45 -23.16
N ARG A 302 -11.45 -3.14 -23.06
CA ARG A 302 -12.42 -2.13 -23.50
C ARG A 302 -11.70 -0.96 -24.16
N HIS A 303 -12.42 -0.23 -24.99
CA HIS A 303 -11.94 1.07 -25.45
C HIS A 303 -11.76 2.02 -24.26
N PHE A 304 -10.65 2.74 -24.26
CA PHE A 304 -10.30 3.73 -23.25
C PHE A 304 -9.65 4.90 -23.99
N GLY A 305 -10.46 5.87 -24.43
CA GLY A 305 -10.03 6.92 -25.35
C GLY A 305 -9.48 6.34 -26.66
N ASP A 306 -8.25 6.73 -27.00
CA ASP A 306 -7.49 6.27 -28.17
C ASP A 306 -6.70 4.96 -27.93
N GLN A 307 -6.93 4.31 -26.79
CA GLN A 307 -6.26 3.09 -26.36
C GLN A 307 -7.26 1.96 -26.05
N ILE A 308 -6.73 0.76 -25.83
CA ILE A 308 -7.47 -0.38 -25.28
C ILE A 308 -6.95 -0.64 -23.87
N GLY A 309 -7.81 -0.41 -22.87
CA GLY A 309 -7.53 -0.64 -21.46
C GLY A 309 -8.25 -1.88 -20.92
N GLY A 310 -7.88 -2.31 -19.72
CA GLY A 310 -8.57 -3.36 -18.99
C GLY A 310 -7.68 -4.06 -17.98
N SER A 311 -7.95 -5.34 -17.74
CA SER A 311 -7.24 -6.10 -16.71
C SER A 311 -7.07 -7.57 -17.08
N ASP A 312 -6.03 -8.19 -16.51
CA ASP A 312 -5.85 -9.64 -16.47
C ASP A 312 -5.92 -10.10 -15.01
N MET A 313 -6.93 -10.91 -14.71
CA MET A 313 -7.12 -11.53 -13.40
C MET A 313 -6.61 -12.97 -13.45
N HIS A 314 -5.51 -13.20 -12.76
CA HIS A 314 -4.84 -14.49 -12.64
C HIS A 314 -5.39 -15.25 -11.46
N PHE A 315 -5.64 -16.54 -11.65
CA PHE A 315 -5.94 -17.53 -10.62
C PHE A 315 -4.93 -18.65 -10.78
N CYS A 316 -4.04 -18.82 -9.81
CA CYS A 316 -2.96 -19.81 -9.88
C CYS A 316 -2.42 -20.20 -8.52
N HIS A 317 -1.70 -21.31 -8.48
CA HIS A 317 -0.89 -21.70 -7.32
C HIS A 317 0.33 -20.76 -7.17
N THR A 318 0.84 -20.57 -5.94
CA THR A 318 2.01 -19.71 -5.65
C THR A 318 3.26 -20.03 -6.46
N SER A 319 3.45 -21.30 -6.84
CA SER A 319 4.57 -21.76 -7.66
C SER A 319 4.55 -21.23 -9.10
N GLU A 320 3.38 -20.80 -9.60
CA GLU A 320 3.21 -20.28 -10.97
C GLU A 320 3.07 -18.76 -11.01
N TRP A 321 2.96 -18.11 -9.85
CA TRP A 321 2.86 -16.67 -9.76
C TRP A 321 4.22 -16.02 -9.56
N GLN A 322 4.45 -14.90 -10.23
CA GLN A 322 5.63 -14.09 -10.04
C GLN A 322 5.26 -12.61 -9.97
N GLU A 323 5.83 -11.95 -8.97
CA GLU A 323 5.74 -10.51 -8.73
C GLU A 323 7.05 -10.04 -8.08
N SER A 324 7.43 -8.79 -8.36
CA SER A 324 8.55 -8.13 -7.67
C SER A 324 8.14 -7.74 -6.25
N HIS A 325 9.11 -7.43 -5.38
CA HIS A 325 8.81 -6.98 -4.03
C HIS A 325 7.93 -5.71 -4.00
N VAL A 326 8.14 -4.82 -4.97
CA VAL A 326 7.50 -3.50 -5.09
C VAL A 326 6.26 -3.48 -5.99
N ASP A 327 5.86 -4.62 -6.56
CA ASP A 327 4.66 -4.73 -7.38
C ASP A 327 3.42 -4.33 -6.55
N GLY A 328 2.65 -3.38 -7.08
CA GLY A 328 1.44 -2.88 -6.43
C GLY A 328 1.69 -1.80 -5.37
N LEU A 329 2.90 -1.25 -5.30
CA LEU A 329 3.13 0.05 -4.68
C LEU A 329 2.59 1.18 -5.57
N HIS A 330 2.05 2.19 -4.91
CA HIS A 330 1.68 3.47 -5.50
C HIS A 330 2.52 4.56 -4.84
N ILE A 331 2.93 5.54 -5.63
CA ILE A 331 3.45 6.80 -5.13
C ILE A 331 2.59 7.95 -5.62
N TYR A 332 2.33 8.89 -4.73
CA TYR A 332 1.54 10.09 -4.94
C TYR A 332 2.42 11.29 -4.65
N TYR A 333 2.79 12.07 -5.67
CA TYR A 333 3.60 13.28 -5.50
C TYR A 333 2.71 14.47 -5.18
N ASN A 334 3.10 15.25 -4.19
CA ASN A 334 2.46 16.51 -3.87
C ASN A 334 3.06 17.64 -4.72
N PRO A 335 2.33 18.22 -5.69
CA PRO A 335 2.86 19.30 -6.50
C PRO A 335 2.96 20.64 -5.74
N PHE A 336 2.39 20.73 -4.54
CA PHE A 336 2.47 21.89 -3.64
C PHE A 336 3.50 21.73 -2.53
N ALA A 337 4.36 20.71 -2.59
CA ALA A 337 5.34 20.46 -1.52
C ALA A 337 6.40 21.57 -1.41
N ASP A 338 6.71 21.99 -0.17
CA ASP A 338 7.80 22.94 0.13
C ASP A 338 9.17 22.36 -0.32
N VAL A 339 9.37 21.05 -0.12
CA VAL A 339 10.53 20.30 -0.64
C VAL A 339 10.02 19.13 -1.48
N PRO A 340 9.95 19.23 -2.82
CA PRO A 340 9.40 18.18 -3.65
C PRO A 340 10.31 16.95 -3.72
N LEU A 341 9.69 15.77 -3.80
CA LEU A 341 10.41 14.53 -4.08
C LEU A 341 10.69 14.41 -5.59
N ASP A 342 11.94 14.13 -5.96
CA ASP A 342 12.29 13.88 -7.36
C ASP A 342 11.63 12.59 -7.86
N LYS A 343 10.81 12.72 -8.91
CA LYS A 343 10.04 11.63 -9.52
C LYS A 343 10.91 10.52 -10.11
N ASN A 344 12.19 10.81 -10.39
CA ASN A 344 13.11 9.83 -10.96
C ASN A 344 13.66 8.85 -9.92
N LEU A 345 13.54 9.13 -8.62
CA LEU A 345 14.11 8.29 -7.56
C LEU A 345 13.35 6.97 -7.37
N ILE A 346 12.05 6.97 -7.64
CA ILE A 346 11.16 5.80 -7.49
C ILE A 346 10.49 5.54 -8.83
N ASN A 347 11.27 5.40 -9.90
CA ASN A 347 10.75 5.27 -11.27
C ASN A 347 10.97 3.85 -11.81
N THR A 348 10.13 2.92 -11.39
CA THR A 348 10.08 1.56 -11.95
C THR A 348 8.70 1.30 -12.55
N LEU A 349 8.65 0.48 -13.60
CA LEU A 349 7.38 0.11 -14.27
C LEU A 349 6.41 -0.65 -13.35
N GLN A 350 6.87 -1.07 -12.18
CA GLN A 350 6.13 -1.87 -11.21
C GLN A 350 5.35 -0.99 -10.23
N ILE A 351 5.79 0.26 -10.04
CA ILE A 351 5.21 1.23 -9.12
C ILE A 351 4.33 2.20 -9.89
N THR A 352 3.06 2.31 -9.48
CA THR A 352 2.13 3.28 -10.07
C THR A 352 2.51 4.69 -9.62
N GLN A 353 2.65 5.61 -10.57
CA GLN A 353 3.01 7.02 -10.31
C GLN A 353 1.76 7.90 -10.41
N ASN A 354 1.49 8.69 -9.38
CA ASN A 354 0.33 9.56 -9.31
C ASN A 354 0.76 10.98 -8.93
N SER A 355 0.17 12.00 -9.51
CA SER A 355 0.35 13.39 -9.11
C SER A 355 -0.89 14.21 -9.44
N PHE A 356 -0.84 15.51 -9.21
CA PHE A 356 -1.92 16.43 -9.58
C PHE A 356 -1.37 17.52 -10.49
N ASP A 357 -2.08 17.82 -11.58
CA ASP A 357 -1.74 18.90 -12.50
C ASP A 357 -2.45 20.19 -12.07
N ILE A 358 -1.66 21.14 -11.58
CA ILE A 358 -2.15 22.44 -11.11
C ILE A 358 -2.78 23.24 -12.26
N LYS A 359 -2.26 23.12 -13.50
CA LYS A 359 -2.74 23.93 -14.62
C LYS A 359 -4.10 23.47 -15.11
N THR A 360 -4.30 22.16 -15.23
CA THR A 360 -5.56 21.58 -15.69
C THR A 360 -6.54 21.28 -14.56
N ASN A 361 -6.09 21.35 -13.29
CA ASN A 361 -6.88 21.04 -12.10
C ASN A 361 -7.43 19.60 -12.14
N GLN A 362 -6.58 18.66 -12.57
CA GLN A 362 -6.88 17.24 -12.76
C GLN A 362 -5.80 16.33 -12.15
N PRO A 363 -6.17 15.14 -11.65
CA PRO A 363 -5.20 14.13 -11.26
C PRO A 363 -4.48 13.56 -12.50
N ILE A 364 -3.19 13.27 -12.34
CA ILE A 364 -2.40 12.48 -13.29
C ILE A 364 -2.18 11.11 -12.65
N GLN A 365 -2.73 10.05 -13.23
CA GLN A 365 -2.63 8.68 -12.73
C GLN A 365 -1.94 7.80 -13.76
N VAL A 366 -0.63 7.60 -13.61
CA VAL A 366 0.20 6.82 -14.55
C VAL A 366 0.33 5.39 -14.05
N HIS A 367 -0.42 4.49 -14.70
CA HIS A 367 -0.34 3.05 -14.50
C HIS A 367 0.33 2.42 -15.72
N HIS A 368 1.48 1.77 -15.52
CA HIS A 368 2.15 1.05 -16.59
C HIS A 368 1.43 -0.28 -16.91
N ASP A 369 1.56 -0.73 -18.16
CA ASP A 369 1.02 -2.03 -18.58
C ASP A 369 1.62 -3.16 -17.72
N GLY A 370 0.76 -3.91 -17.03
CA GLY A 370 1.16 -5.02 -16.17
C GLY A 370 1.29 -4.70 -14.68
N CYS A 371 1.10 -3.45 -14.24
CA CYS A 371 1.10 -3.10 -12.81
C CYS A 371 0.09 -3.96 -12.03
N LEU A 372 0.49 -4.46 -10.86
CA LEU A 372 -0.39 -5.18 -9.95
C LEU A 372 -1.37 -4.19 -9.31
N VAL A 373 -2.67 -4.45 -9.46
CA VAL A 373 -3.76 -3.63 -8.89
C VAL A 373 -4.21 -4.20 -7.56
N SER A 374 -4.36 -5.52 -7.49
CA SER A 374 -4.82 -6.21 -6.29
C SER A 374 -4.34 -7.65 -6.26
N ARG A 375 -4.29 -8.20 -5.06
CA ARG A 375 -3.93 -9.60 -4.85
C ARG A 375 -4.57 -10.13 -3.57
N GLN A 376 -5.09 -11.35 -3.68
CA GLN A 376 -5.57 -12.16 -2.58
C GLN A 376 -4.82 -13.48 -2.59
N VAL A 377 -4.58 -14.01 -1.40
CA VAL A 377 -3.95 -15.31 -1.20
C VAL A 377 -4.87 -16.14 -0.32
N TYR A 378 -5.06 -17.40 -0.69
CA TYR A 378 -5.93 -18.34 -0.01
C TYR A 378 -5.07 -19.52 0.41
N THR A 379 -4.83 -19.66 1.71
CA THR A 379 -4.12 -20.80 2.28
C THR A 379 -5.11 -21.91 2.62
N THR A 380 -4.64 -23.15 2.71
CA THR A 380 -5.45 -24.33 3.09
C THR A 380 -6.05 -24.28 4.50
N ILE A 381 -5.75 -23.25 5.29
CA ILE A 381 -6.29 -23.02 6.64
C ILE A 381 -7.54 -22.15 6.61
N GLU A 382 -7.78 -21.41 5.53
CA GLU A 382 -8.93 -20.51 5.37
C GLU A 382 -10.09 -21.14 4.57
N SER A 383 -9.99 -22.43 4.22
CA SER A 383 -10.98 -23.19 3.44
C SER A 383 -11.87 -24.08 4.28
#